data_AF-C6WDQ4-F1
#
_entry.id   AF-C6WDQ4-F1
#
_cell.length_a   1.000
_cell.length_b   1.000
_cell.length_c   1.000
_cell.angle_alpha   90.00
_cell.angle_beta   90.00
_cell.angle_gamma   90.00
#
_symmetry.space_group_name_H-M   'P 1'
#
loop_
_entity.id
_entity.type
_entity.pdbx_description
1 polymer ?
#
loop_
_entity_poly.entity_id
_entity_poly.type
_entity_poly.pdbx_seq_one_letter_code
_entity_poly.pdbx_strand_id
1 'polypeptide(L)'
;MRPLQPMRVDWVATPPPGAYPARRFGGARRPYAGPPSYPVPPRWGFPLLAWRWPTSVALDEARPLDRVDQVQRLARTASQALGLAGMTALWAAGSELWRYALLLLSRTGALSATTVGVSDAMVVAASAVAGITSAIALVLSFLWVRAARAAAAAASGYAPSRSERELVLGLVVPGVNLVVPGSALAELEHAALRLPVDARPKPSKLLLRWWALWVVSALFFALTVAWSFRSSVQALADGVFLHAVSDLLAAGVALTTAVVVRRLTTLLLPLDPASLRRMRVVGVKGAPAPELRAIRASGSPR
;
A
#
# COMPACT_ATOMS: atom_id res chain seq x y z
N MET A 1 46.59 55.65 59.85
CA MET A 1 45.75 55.24 58.70
C MET A 1 46.62 55.29 57.45
N ARG A 2 46.89 54.14 56.81
CA ARG A 2 47.68 54.10 55.57
C ARG A 2 46.75 54.29 54.37
N PRO A 3 47.06 55.18 53.41
CA PRO A 3 46.24 55.32 52.20
C PRO A 3 46.38 54.06 51.33
N LEU A 4 45.25 53.54 50.84
CA LEU A 4 45.21 52.42 49.91
C LEU A 4 45.79 52.88 48.56
N GLN A 5 46.87 52.22 48.12
CA GLN A 5 47.44 52.44 46.80
C GLN A 5 46.45 51.95 45.71
N PRO A 6 46.26 52.70 44.61
CA PRO A 6 45.41 52.26 43.52
C PRO A 6 46.02 51.03 42.83
N MET A 7 45.26 49.94 42.75
CA MET A 7 45.64 48.76 41.97
C MET A 7 45.76 49.15 40.49
N ARG A 8 46.96 48.97 39.91
CA ARG A 8 47.11 48.96 38.45
C ARG A 8 46.47 47.69 37.91
N VAL A 9 45.38 47.84 37.18
CA VAL A 9 44.75 46.78 36.39
C VAL A 9 45.10 47.02 34.93
N ASP A 10 45.93 46.14 34.38
CA ASP A 10 46.22 46.11 32.95
C ASP A 10 45.09 45.34 32.25
N TRP A 11 44.28 46.06 31.48
CA TRP A 11 43.24 45.45 30.65
C TRP A 11 43.88 44.85 29.40
N VAL A 12 43.91 43.52 29.31
CA VAL A 12 44.37 42.80 28.12
C VAL A 12 43.15 42.34 27.32
N ALA A 13 42.93 42.96 26.16
CA ALA A 13 41.90 42.51 25.24
C ALA A 13 42.32 41.16 24.62
N THR A 14 41.68 40.07 25.05
CA THR A 14 41.88 38.76 24.43
C THR A 14 40.88 38.60 23.30
N PRO A 15 41.31 38.34 22.06
CA PRO A 15 40.39 38.20 20.94
C PRO A 15 39.50 36.95 21.12
N PRO A 16 38.23 37.00 20.64
CA PRO A 16 37.31 35.89 20.79
C PRO A 16 37.82 34.63 20.06
N PRO A 17 37.48 33.43 20.57
CA PRO A 17 37.86 32.19 19.93
C PRO A 17 37.34 32.16 18.48
N GLY A 18 38.27 32.16 17.51
CA GLY A 18 37.99 32.26 16.07
C GLY A 18 38.62 33.45 15.35
N ALA A 19 39.23 34.40 16.07
CA ALA A 19 39.89 35.57 15.46
C ALA A 19 41.16 35.23 14.67
N TYR A 20 41.77 34.07 14.94
CA TYR A 20 42.93 33.61 14.19
C TYR A 20 42.48 32.76 12.99
N PRO A 21 43.03 33.00 11.78
CA PRO A 21 42.74 32.17 10.62
C PRO A 21 43.24 30.75 10.89
N ALA A 22 42.30 29.80 11.02
CA ALA A 22 42.61 28.39 11.14
C ALA A 22 43.42 27.93 9.91
N ARG A 23 44.53 27.23 10.15
CA ARG A 23 45.34 26.59 9.09
C ARG A 23 44.45 25.59 8.35
N ARG A 24 44.06 25.93 7.13
CA ARG A 24 43.21 25.06 6.28
C ARG A 24 44.02 23.83 5.89
N PHE A 25 43.78 22.69 6.53
CA PHE A 25 44.19 21.39 5.99
C PHE A 25 43.52 21.22 4.62
N GLY A 26 44.34 21.12 3.58
CA GLY A 26 43.89 21.11 2.19
C GLY A 26 43.14 19.84 1.82
N GLY A 27 41.85 19.79 2.12
CA GLY A 27 40.92 18.90 1.43
C GLY A 27 40.64 19.45 0.03
N ALA A 28 40.61 18.58 -0.98
CA ALA A 28 40.24 18.94 -2.34
C ALA A 28 38.92 19.73 -2.35
N ARG A 29 38.96 20.95 -2.90
CA ARG A 29 37.76 21.80 -3.02
C ARG A 29 36.77 21.09 -3.92
N ARG A 30 35.70 20.53 -3.33
CA ARG A 30 34.57 20.02 -4.10
C ARG A 30 33.95 21.20 -4.88
N PRO A 31 33.61 21.00 -6.17
CA PRO A 31 32.90 22.01 -6.94
C PRO A 31 31.63 22.46 -6.21
N TYR A 32 31.35 23.77 -6.24
CA TYR A 32 30.15 24.33 -5.62
C TYR A 32 28.90 23.71 -6.27
N ALA A 33 28.12 22.96 -5.49
CA ALA A 33 26.94 22.21 -5.99
C ALA A 33 25.66 23.07 -6.06
N GLY A 34 25.78 24.39 -5.97
CA GLY A 34 24.64 25.31 -5.88
C GLY A 34 24.19 25.59 -4.44
N PRO A 35 23.27 26.55 -4.26
CA PRO A 35 22.64 26.81 -2.97
C PRO A 35 21.79 25.61 -2.53
N PRO A 36 21.61 25.37 -1.22
CA PRO A 36 20.72 24.32 -0.75
C PRO A 36 19.31 24.53 -1.30
N SER A 37 18.77 23.51 -2.00
CA SER A 37 17.40 23.56 -2.49
C SER A 37 16.45 23.27 -1.32
N TYR A 38 15.79 24.30 -0.81
CA TYR A 38 14.70 24.14 0.14
C TYR A 38 13.39 24.02 -0.64
N PRO A 39 12.52 23.05 -0.30
CA PRO A 39 11.20 22.93 -0.94
C PRO A 39 10.30 24.13 -0.65
N VAL A 40 10.66 24.96 0.34
CA VAL A 40 9.95 26.18 0.72
C VAL A 40 10.98 27.28 1.02
N PRO A 41 10.74 28.54 0.63
CA PRO A 41 11.60 29.65 1.02
C PRO A 41 11.76 29.71 2.56
N PRO A 42 12.99 29.82 3.09
CA PRO A 42 13.23 29.84 4.53
C PRO A 42 12.54 31.06 5.17
N ARG A 43 11.80 30.82 6.26
CA ARG A 43 10.98 31.85 6.94
C ARG A 43 11.55 32.28 8.29
N TRP A 44 12.87 32.20 8.48
CA TRP A 44 13.55 32.56 9.74
C TRP A 44 13.61 34.08 10.02
N GLY A 45 12.83 34.89 9.31
CA GLY A 45 12.66 36.31 9.63
C GLY A 45 11.50 36.51 10.59
N PHE A 46 11.57 37.56 11.43
CA PHE A 46 10.46 37.98 12.29
C PHE A 46 9.30 38.52 11.43
N PRO A 47 8.15 37.83 11.35
CA PRO A 47 7.03 38.32 10.56
C PRO A 47 6.15 39.29 11.36
N LEU A 48 5.65 40.33 10.70
CA LEU A 48 4.70 41.30 11.29
C LEU A 48 3.36 40.60 11.60
N LEU A 49 3.01 40.52 12.87
CA LEU A 49 1.95 39.68 13.46
C LEU A 49 0.50 40.14 13.22
N ALA A 50 0.26 41.28 12.56
CA ALA A 50 -1.06 41.92 12.61
C ALA A 50 -2.11 41.33 11.65
N TRP A 51 -1.71 40.64 10.58
CA TRP A 51 -2.64 40.20 9.54
C TRP A 51 -2.27 38.83 8.99
N ARG A 52 -2.63 37.77 9.73
CA ARG A 52 -2.61 36.42 9.16
C ARG A 52 -3.80 35.57 9.60
N TRP A 53 -4.40 34.93 8.61
CA TRP A 53 -5.21 33.73 8.77
C TRP A 53 -4.41 32.65 9.52
N PRO A 54 -5.04 31.79 10.35
CA PRO A 54 -4.34 30.78 11.12
C PRO A 54 -3.50 29.91 10.19
N THR A 55 -2.19 30.07 10.27
CA THR A 55 -1.21 29.22 9.59
C THR A 55 -0.53 28.39 10.67
N SER A 56 -1.32 27.58 11.38
CA SER A 56 -0.79 26.35 11.93
C SER A 56 -0.24 25.59 10.74
N VAL A 57 1.08 25.56 10.69
CA VAL A 57 1.86 24.86 9.68
C VAL A 57 1.33 23.43 9.63
N ALA A 58 0.70 23.04 8.52
CA ALA A 58 0.69 21.63 8.13
C ALA A 58 2.15 21.30 7.81
N LEU A 59 2.93 21.01 8.85
CA LEU A 59 4.11 20.19 8.68
C LEU A 59 3.61 18.97 7.90
N ASP A 60 4.36 18.55 6.89
CA ASP A 60 4.15 17.30 6.15
C ASP A 60 4.17 16.05 7.07
N GLU A 61 4.25 16.25 8.38
CA GLU A 61 3.68 15.39 9.39
C GLU A 61 2.15 15.49 9.41
N ALA A 62 1.50 15.03 8.33
CA ALA A 62 0.12 14.61 8.43
C ALA A 62 0.01 13.72 9.68
N ARG A 63 -0.76 14.19 10.67
CA ARG A 63 -1.00 13.49 11.94
C ARG A 63 -1.18 11.99 11.63
N PRO A 64 -0.54 11.05 12.35
CA PRO A 64 -0.68 9.62 12.08
C PRO A 64 -2.15 9.17 11.91
N LEU A 65 -3.06 9.83 12.64
CA LEU A 65 -4.51 9.65 12.54
C LEU A 65 -5.08 9.95 11.15
N ASP A 66 -4.65 11.03 10.49
CA ASP A 66 -5.18 11.47 9.19
C ASP A 66 -4.77 10.53 8.04
N ARG A 67 -3.56 9.95 8.13
CA ARG A 67 -3.07 8.94 7.17
C ARG A 67 -3.85 7.63 7.29
N VAL A 68 -4.15 7.18 8.51
CA VAL A 68 -4.94 5.97 8.72
C VAL A 68 -6.38 6.15 8.21
N ASP A 69 -6.99 7.31 8.46
CA ASP A 69 -8.33 7.62 7.95
C ASP A 69 -8.37 7.67 6.42
N GLN A 70 -7.34 8.24 5.78
CA GLN A 70 -7.20 8.22 4.33
C GLN A 70 -7.10 6.79 3.78
N VAL A 71 -6.27 5.93 4.39
CA VAL A 71 -6.15 4.52 3.99
C VAL A 71 -7.47 3.80 4.14
N GLN A 72 -8.22 4.01 5.22
CA GLN A 72 -9.54 3.41 5.41
C GLN A 72 -10.56 3.85 4.35
N ARG A 73 -10.61 5.15 4.03
CA ARG A 73 -11.50 5.67 2.98
C ARG A 73 -11.16 5.04 1.64
N LEU A 74 -9.89 5.05 1.25
CA LEU A 74 -9.43 4.42 0.01
C LEU A 74 -9.69 2.90 0.00
N ALA A 75 -9.45 2.21 1.11
CA ALA A 75 -9.71 0.77 1.22
C ALA A 75 -11.19 0.44 1.02
N ARG A 76 -12.08 1.26 1.58
CA ARG A 76 -13.54 1.10 1.44
C ARG A 76 -13.97 1.31 0.00
N THR A 77 -13.55 2.42 -0.62
CA THR A 77 -13.89 2.74 -2.01
C THR A 77 -13.28 1.72 -2.98
N ALA A 78 -12.02 1.32 -2.78
CA ALA A 78 -11.37 0.28 -3.57
C ALA A 78 -12.07 -1.07 -3.41
N SER A 79 -12.45 -1.45 -2.18
CA SER A 79 -13.21 -2.69 -1.92
C SER A 79 -14.58 -2.71 -2.61
N GLN A 80 -15.28 -1.57 -2.63
CA GLN A 80 -16.57 -1.45 -3.32
C GLN A 80 -16.39 -1.55 -4.83
N ALA A 81 -15.39 -0.85 -5.39
CA ALA A 81 -15.07 -0.93 -6.81
C ALA A 81 -14.64 -2.33 -7.24
N LEU A 82 -13.82 -3.02 -6.44
CA LEU A 82 -13.43 -4.42 -6.66
C LEU A 82 -14.64 -5.38 -6.57
N GLY A 83 -15.56 -5.12 -5.64
CA GLY A 83 -16.82 -5.87 -5.56
C GLY A 83 -17.66 -5.71 -6.83
N LEU A 84 -17.81 -4.47 -7.32
CA LEU A 84 -18.51 -4.18 -8.56
C LEU A 84 -17.82 -4.79 -9.79
N ALA A 85 -16.49 -4.70 -9.87
CA ALA A 85 -15.70 -5.35 -10.92
C ALA A 85 -15.89 -6.87 -10.90
N GLY A 86 -15.88 -7.47 -9.70
CA GLY A 86 -16.17 -8.89 -9.54
C GLY A 86 -17.57 -9.28 -10.03
N MET A 87 -18.60 -8.52 -9.64
CA MET A 87 -19.99 -8.78 -10.05
C MET A 87 -20.19 -8.64 -11.56
N THR A 88 -19.59 -7.63 -12.17
CA THR A 88 -19.73 -7.37 -13.61
C THR A 88 -18.91 -8.36 -14.44
N ALA A 89 -17.75 -8.82 -13.96
CA ALA A 89 -17.01 -9.92 -14.55
C ALA A 89 -17.79 -11.25 -14.47
N LEU A 90 -18.50 -11.53 -13.35
CA LEU A 90 -19.41 -12.69 -13.28
C LEU A 90 -20.56 -12.58 -14.29
N TRP A 91 -21.09 -11.38 -14.51
CA TRP A 91 -22.11 -11.14 -15.52
C TRP A 91 -21.56 -11.35 -16.95
N ALA A 92 -20.33 -10.92 -17.24
CA ALA A 92 -19.64 -11.19 -18.51
C ALA A 92 -19.46 -12.70 -18.72
N ALA A 93 -18.95 -13.41 -17.71
CA ALA A 93 -18.83 -14.87 -17.74
C ALA A 93 -20.16 -15.56 -18.01
N GLY A 94 -21.24 -15.14 -17.34
CA GLY A 94 -22.58 -15.67 -17.56
C GLY A 94 -23.09 -15.41 -18.98
N SER A 95 -22.76 -14.26 -19.56
CA SER A 95 -23.12 -13.93 -20.94
C SER A 95 -22.39 -14.81 -21.96
N GLU A 96 -21.09 -15.07 -21.75
CA GLU A 96 -20.31 -15.97 -22.61
C GLU A 96 -20.72 -17.44 -22.44
N LEU A 97 -21.02 -17.88 -21.21
CA LEU A 97 -21.55 -19.23 -20.97
C LEU A 97 -22.90 -19.43 -21.67
N TRP A 98 -23.76 -18.41 -21.66
CA TRP A 98 -25.01 -18.47 -22.40
C TRP A 98 -24.74 -18.53 -23.92
N ARG A 99 -23.84 -17.69 -24.46
CA ARG A 99 -23.44 -17.78 -25.87
C ARG A 99 -22.92 -19.18 -26.21
N TYR A 100 -22.10 -19.76 -25.35
CA TYR A 100 -21.58 -21.12 -25.53
C TYR A 100 -22.72 -22.16 -25.58
N ALA A 101 -23.70 -22.05 -24.69
CA ALA A 101 -24.88 -22.90 -24.72
C ALA A 101 -25.69 -22.74 -26.02
N LEU A 102 -25.83 -21.51 -26.53
CA LEU A 102 -26.47 -21.26 -27.83
C LEU A 102 -25.71 -21.91 -28.98
N LEU A 103 -24.36 -21.85 -28.99
CA LEU A 103 -23.55 -22.55 -29.99
C LEU A 103 -23.75 -24.07 -29.95
N LEU A 104 -23.95 -24.64 -28.75
CA LEU A 104 -24.22 -26.06 -28.63
C LEU A 104 -25.61 -26.43 -29.17
N LEU A 105 -26.62 -25.59 -28.91
CA LEU A 105 -27.98 -25.76 -29.44
C LEU A 105 -28.03 -25.55 -30.96
N SER A 106 -27.22 -24.64 -31.50
CA SER A 106 -27.20 -24.36 -32.94
C SER A 106 -26.61 -25.50 -33.78
N ARG A 107 -25.95 -26.48 -33.13
CA ARG A 107 -25.38 -27.66 -33.79
C ARG A 107 -26.45 -28.53 -34.46
N THR A 108 -27.67 -28.55 -33.92
CA THR A 108 -28.77 -29.40 -34.40
C THR A 108 -29.97 -28.62 -34.94
N GLY A 109 -29.92 -27.29 -34.96
CA GLY A 109 -31.03 -26.47 -35.42
C GLY A 109 -30.65 -25.00 -35.60
N ALA A 110 -31.41 -24.27 -36.41
CA ALA A 110 -31.19 -22.83 -36.59
C ALA A 110 -31.75 -22.05 -35.40
N LEU A 111 -30.94 -21.14 -34.84
CA LEU A 111 -31.38 -20.19 -33.81
C LEU A 111 -32.10 -19.00 -34.45
N SER A 112 -33.01 -18.38 -33.71
CA SER A 112 -33.66 -17.14 -34.15
C SER A 112 -32.67 -15.98 -34.14
N ALA A 113 -32.79 -15.06 -35.11
CA ALA A 113 -31.95 -13.87 -35.19
C ALA A 113 -32.04 -13.00 -33.93
N THR A 114 -33.22 -12.91 -33.32
CA THR A 114 -33.43 -12.18 -32.07
C THR A 114 -32.64 -12.79 -30.91
N THR A 115 -32.61 -14.12 -30.79
CA THR A 115 -31.86 -14.80 -29.73
C THR A 115 -30.36 -14.54 -29.84
N VAL A 116 -29.82 -14.63 -31.07
CA VAL A 116 -28.40 -14.33 -31.33
C VAL A 116 -28.10 -12.86 -31.04
N GLY A 117 -28.95 -11.94 -31.51
CA GLY A 117 -28.78 -10.51 -31.26
C GLY A 117 -28.79 -10.12 -29.78
N VAL A 118 -29.63 -10.76 -28.96
CA VAL A 118 -29.64 -10.56 -27.50
C VAL A 118 -28.34 -11.06 -26.87
N SER A 119 -27.86 -12.23 -27.27
CA SER A 119 -26.58 -12.77 -26.78
C SER A 119 -25.42 -11.85 -27.13
N ASP A 120 -25.38 -11.34 -28.36
CA ASP A 120 -24.34 -10.39 -28.80
C ASP A 120 -24.38 -9.08 -28.00
N ALA A 121 -25.57 -8.50 -27.83
CA ALA A 121 -25.75 -7.30 -27.04
C ALA A 121 -25.31 -7.50 -25.58
N MET A 122 -25.65 -8.65 -24.98
CA MET A 122 -25.27 -8.96 -23.60
C MET A 122 -23.77 -9.11 -23.44
N VAL A 123 -23.09 -9.85 -24.31
CA VAL A 123 -21.63 -10.01 -24.22
C VAL A 123 -20.92 -8.67 -24.41
N VAL A 124 -21.34 -7.86 -25.39
CA VAL A 124 -20.75 -6.54 -25.62
C VAL A 124 -20.96 -5.61 -24.42
N ALA A 125 -22.19 -5.54 -23.90
CA ALA A 125 -22.50 -4.69 -22.75
C ALA A 125 -21.77 -5.14 -21.48
N ALA A 126 -21.78 -6.45 -21.19
CA ALA A 126 -21.14 -7.00 -20.00
C ALA A 126 -19.62 -6.83 -20.06
N SER A 127 -18.99 -7.08 -21.21
CA SER A 127 -17.55 -6.87 -21.41
C SER A 127 -17.15 -5.41 -21.23
N ALA A 128 -17.93 -4.47 -21.80
CA ALA A 128 -17.65 -3.04 -21.67
C ALA A 128 -17.74 -2.57 -20.21
N VAL A 129 -18.81 -2.96 -19.50
CA VAL A 129 -19.00 -2.60 -18.10
C VAL A 129 -17.95 -3.26 -17.20
N ALA A 130 -17.62 -4.53 -17.43
CA ALA A 130 -16.57 -5.24 -16.70
C ALA A 130 -15.20 -4.60 -16.91
N GLY A 131 -14.87 -4.18 -18.14
CA GLY A 131 -13.63 -3.46 -18.44
C GLY A 131 -13.51 -2.13 -17.70
N ILE A 132 -14.56 -1.30 -17.74
CA ILE A 132 -14.59 0.01 -17.08
C ILE A 132 -14.46 -0.13 -15.56
N THR A 133 -15.26 -1.01 -14.96
CA THR A 133 -15.25 -1.22 -13.50
C THR A 133 -13.93 -1.83 -13.02
N SER A 134 -13.33 -2.74 -13.80
CA SER A 134 -12.00 -3.29 -13.52
C SER A 134 -10.90 -2.23 -13.58
N ALA A 135 -10.96 -1.32 -14.56
CA ALA A 135 -10.02 -0.20 -14.65
C ALA A 135 -10.12 0.75 -13.45
N ILE A 136 -11.34 1.10 -13.03
CA ILE A 136 -11.59 1.90 -11.84
C ILE A 136 -11.05 1.19 -10.59
N ALA A 137 -11.35 -0.10 -10.44
CA ALA A 137 -10.91 -0.91 -9.31
C ALA A 137 -9.37 -1.02 -9.25
N LEU A 138 -8.69 -1.15 -10.40
CA LEU A 138 -7.24 -1.16 -10.49
C LEU A 138 -6.62 0.16 -10.01
N VAL A 139 -7.13 1.30 -10.50
CA VAL A 139 -6.65 2.63 -10.11
C VAL A 139 -6.85 2.86 -8.60
N LEU A 140 -8.04 2.57 -8.08
CA LEU A 140 -8.32 2.74 -6.65
C LEU A 140 -7.48 1.80 -5.77
N SER A 141 -7.25 0.56 -6.21
CA SER A 141 -6.37 -0.38 -5.52
C SER A 141 -4.93 0.12 -5.51
N PHE A 142 -4.45 0.69 -6.61
CA PHE A 142 -3.11 1.29 -6.68
C PHE A 142 -2.97 2.50 -5.75
N LEU A 143 -3.96 3.40 -5.74
CA LEU A 143 -4.00 4.54 -4.81
C LEU A 143 -4.01 4.07 -3.35
N TRP A 144 -4.79 3.03 -3.05
CA TRP A 144 -4.80 2.40 -1.74
C TRP A 144 -3.43 1.81 -1.38
N VAL A 145 -2.75 1.08 -2.27
CA VAL A 145 -1.41 0.52 -2.00
C VAL A 145 -0.43 1.63 -1.66
N ARG A 146 -0.42 2.74 -2.39
CA ARG A 146 0.46 3.89 -2.10
C ARG A 146 0.20 4.46 -0.71
N ALA A 147 -1.06 4.71 -0.38
CA ALA A 147 -1.44 5.22 0.94
C ALA A 147 -1.09 4.23 2.06
N ALA A 148 -1.35 2.93 1.85
CA ALA A 148 -1.08 1.87 2.81
C ALA A 148 0.43 1.70 3.06
N ARG A 149 1.27 1.79 2.04
CA ARG A 149 2.74 1.75 2.19
C ARG A 149 3.26 2.95 2.98
N ALA A 150 2.73 4.15 2.75
CA ALA A 150 3.09 5.33 3.52
C ALA A 150 2.68 5.21 4.99
N ALA A 151 1.47 4.72 5.26
CA ALA A 151 1.00 4.46 6.62
C ALA A 151 1.82 3.37 7.33
N ALA A 152 2.17 2.29 6.61
CA ALA A 152 3.00 1.21 7.15
C ALA A 152 4.42 1.68 7.48
N ALA A 153 5.03 2.53 6.64
CA ALA A 153 6.34 3.12 6.90
C ALA A 153 6.32 4.00 8.16
N ALA A 154 5.29 4.83 8.32
CA ALA A 154 5.11 5.64 9.52
C ALA A 154 4.90 4.78 10.79
N ALA A 155 4.20 3.64 10.67
CA ALA A 155 3.93 2.76 11.81
C ALA A 155 5.10 1.84 12.20
N SER A 156 5.95 1.45 11.24
CA SER A 156 7.08 0.54 11.44
C SER A 156 8.42 1.26 11.68
N GLY A 157 8.50 2.55 11.34
CA GLY A 157 9.68 3.38 11.58
C GLY A 157 10.79 3.23 10.53
N TYR A 158 10.53 2.53 9.41
CA TYR A 158 11.47 2.42 8.30
C TYR A 158 10.81 2.70 6.95
N ALA A 159 11.62 3.16 5.99
CA ALA A 159 11.14 3.53 4.66
C ALA A 159 10.81 2.30 3.81
N PRO A 160 9.85 2.39 2.87
CA PRO A 160 9.58 1.30 1.95
C PRO A 160 10.82 0.95 1.10
N SER A 161 11.06 -0.35 0.91
CA SER A 161 12.16 -0.90 0.09
C SER A 161 12.14 -0.44 -1.37
N ARG A 162 10.95 -0.41 -2.00
CA ARG A 162 10.76 -0.02 -3.40
C ARG A 162 10.34 1.42 -3.57
N SER A 163 10.89 2.08 -4.57
CA SER A 163 10.43 3.40 -5.01
C SER A 163 9.01 3.35 -5.63
N GLU A 164 8.35 4.50 -5.77
CA GLU A 164 7.05 4.56 -6.46
C GLU A 164 7.16 4.19 -7.94
N ARG A 165 8.28 4.55 -8.60
CA ARG A 165 8.52 4.23 -10.01
C ARG A 165 8.62 2.73 -10.23
N GLU A 166 9.33 2.02 -9.37
CA GLU A 166 9.43 0.56 -9.42
C GLU A 166 8.07 -0.11 -9.21
N LEU A 167 7.21 0.45 -8.36
CA LEU A 167 5.87 -0.07 -8.17
C LEU A 167 5.00 0.10 -9.43
N VAL A 168 5.08 1.27 -10.08
CA VAL A 168 4.35 1.54 -11.34
C VAL A 168 4.86 0.65 -12.47
N LEU A 169 6.19 0.59 -12.66
CA LEU A 169 6.81 -0.29 -13.65
C LEU A 169 6.46 -1.75 -13.37
N GLY A 170 6.47 -2.14 -12.09
CA GLY A 170 6.09 -3.46 -11.65
C GLY A 170 4.65 -3.84 -11.93
N LEU A 171 3.75 -2.86 -12.10
CA LEU A 171 2.35 -3.09 -12.44
C LEU A 171 2.10 -3.06 -13.96
N VAL A 172 2.82 -2.22 -14.71
CA VAL A 172 2.56 -1.97 -16.13
C VAL A 172 3.34 -2.91 -17.04
N VAL A 173 4.56 -3.29 -16.67
CA VAL A 173 5.43 -4.11 -17.54
C VAL A 173 4.94 -5.57 -17.54
N PRO A 174 4.54 -6.13 -18.71
CA PRO A 174 4.14 -7.53 -18.82
C PRO A 174 5.24 -8.47 -18.32
N GLY A 175 4.85 -9.58 -17.68
CA GLY A 175 5.78 -10.50 -17.02
C GLY A 175 6.25 -10.01 -15.65
N VAL A 176 6.73 -8.77 -15.53
CA VAL A 176 7.10 -8.17 -14.22
C VAL A 176 5.85 -8.02 -13.33
N ASN A 177 4.71 -7.69 -13.94
CA ASN A 177 3.39 -7.66 -13.30
C ASN A 177 2.95 -9.00 -12.69
N LEU A 178 3.60 -10.11 -13.04
CA LEU A 178 3.34 -11.39 -12.39
C LEU A 178 4.02 -11.48 -11.02
N VAL A 179 5.10 -10.73 -10.77
CA VAL A 179 5.95 -10.90 -9.59
C VAL A 179 5.85 -9.72 -8.63
N VAL A 180 5.92 -8.49 -9.14
CA VAL A 180 6.04 -7.29 -8.30
C VAL A 180 4.82 -7.07 -7.41
N PRO A 181 3.55 -7.17 -7.87
CA PRO A 181 2.39 -6.96 -7.01
C PRO A 181 2.38 -7.87 -5.76
N GLY A 182 2.65 -9.16 -5.93
CA GLY A 182 2.72 -10.12 -4.83
C GLY A 182 3.82 -9.78 -3.83
N SER A 183 5.04 -9.51 -4.33
CA SER A 183 6.16 -9.13 -3.46
C SER A 183 5.96 -7.78 -2.76
N ALA A 184 5.32 -6.81 -3.40
CA ALA A 184 5.04 -5.49 -2.84
C ALA A 184 3.99 -5.57 -1.73
N LEU A 185 2.96 -6.39 -1.90
CA LEU A 185 1.98 -6.65 -0.84
C LEU A 185 2.57 -7.48 0.31
N ALA A 186 3.53 -8.36 0.04
CA ALA A 186 4.21 -9.13 1.09
C ALA A 186 5.09 -8.22 1.98
N GLU A 187 5.78 -7.27 1.36
CA GLU A 187 6.52 -6.23 2.08
C GLU A 187 5.60 -5.28 2.86
N LEU A 188 4.44 -4.94 2.29
CA LEU A 188 3.42 -4.19 2.99
C LEU A 188 2.87 -4.97 4.20
N GLU A 189 2.59 -6.26 4.05
CA GLU A 189 2.15 -7.13 5.16
C GLU A 189 3.21 -7.20 6.26
N HIS A 190 4.48 -7.36 5.89
CA HIS A 190 5.60 -7.37 6.83
C HIS A 190 5.72 -6.07 7.63
N ALA A 191 5.61 -4.93 6.94
CA ALA A 191 5.63 -3.61 7.57
C ALA A 191 4.39 -3.34 8.43
N ALA A 192 3.20 -3.76 7.97
CA ALA A 192 1.96 -3.63 8.73
C ALA A 192 2.00 -4.46 10.03
N LEU A 193 2.68 -5.61 10.03
CA LEU A 193 2.92 -6.43 11.21
C LEU A 193 4.04 -5.90 12.13
N ARG A 194 4.70 -4.80 11.76
CA ARG A 194 5.82 -4.18 12.50
C ARG A 194 6.97 -5.16 12.77
N LEU A 195 7.24 -6.02 11.80
CA LEU A 195 8.34 -6.98 11.89
C LEU A 195 9.70 -6.28 11.69
N PRO A 196 10.80 -6.85 12.20
CA PRO A 196 12.13 -6.27 12.05
C PRO A 196 12.53 -6.07 10.58
N VAL A 197 13.28 -5.01 10.31
CA VAL A 197 13.77 -4.69 8.95
C VAL A 197 14.70 -5.77 8.39
N ASP A 198 15.47 -6.45 9.25
CA ASP A 198 16.43 -7.48 8.85
C ASP A 198 15.77 -8.84 8.55
N ALA A 199 14.50 -9.01 8.93
CA ALA A 199 13.76 -10.24 8.67
C ALA A 199 13.19 -10.23 7.25
N ARG A 200 13.35 -11.32 6.51
CA ARG A 200 12.76 -11.43 5.16
C ARG A 200 11.23 -11.43 5.22
N PRO A 201 10.54 -10.65 4.37
CA PRO A 201 9.10 -10.70 4.23
C PRO A 201 8.60 -12.11 3.89
N LYS A 202 7.69 -12.64 4.71
CA LYS A 202 7.06 -13.94 4.48
C LYS A 202 5.56 -13.73 4.24
N PRO A 203 5.08 -13.88 2.99
CA PRO A 203 3.68 -13.67 2.68
C PRO A 203 2.79 -14.68 3.41
N SER A 204 1.65 -14.22 3.91
CA SER A 204 0.64 -15.10 4.49
C SER A 204 0.05 -16.06 3.46
N LYS A 205 -0.57 -17.16 3.92
CA LYS A 205 -1.26 -18.12 3.04
C LYS A 205 -2.34 -17.46 2.18
N LEU A 206 -3.00 -16.42 2.72
CA LEU A 206 -3.98 -15.64 1.97
C LEU A 206 -3.31 -14.94 0.79
N LEU A 207 -2.21 -14.24 1.04
CA LEU A 207 -1.49 -13.50 0.02
C LEU A 207 -0.86 -14.42 -1.03
N LEU A 208 -0.34 -15.58 -0.62
CA LEU A 208 0.16 -16.61 -1.54
C LEU A 208 -0.94 -17.15 -2.46
N ARG A 209 -2.13 -17.45 -1.93
CA ARG A 209 -3.28 -17.92 -2.74
C ARG A 209 -3.76 -16.84 -3.70
N TRP A 210 -3.87 -15.61 -3.23
CA TRP A 210 -4.22 -14.46 -4.07
C TRP A 210 -3.19 -14.28 -5.19
N TRP A 211 -1.90 -14.37 -4.87
CA TRP A 211 -0.84 -14.19 -5.84
C TRP A 211 -0.80 -15.32 -6.87
N ALA A 212 -1.01 -16.57 -6.45
CA ALA A 212 -1.17 -17.68 -7.38
C ALA A 212 -2.36 -17.47 -8.32
N LEU A 213 -3.51 -17.03 -7.80
CA LEU A 213 -4.69 -16.72 -8.61
C LEU A 213 -4.43 -15.57 -9.60
N TRP A 214 -3.72 -14.52 -9.18
CA TRP A 214 -3.28 -13.43 -10.04
C TRP A 214 -2.42 -13.92 -11.21
N VAL A 215 -1.41 -14.76 -10.93
CA VAL A 215 -0.54 -15.34 -11.95
C VAL A 215 -1.34 -16.22 -12.90
N VAL A 216 -2.19 -17.12 -12.38
CA VAL A 216 -3.04 -17.98 -13.21
C VAL A 216 -3.95 -17.15 -14.11
N SER A 217 -4.60 -16.11 -13.58
CA SER A 217 -5.47 -15.23 -14.35
C SER A 217 -4.72 -14.51 -15.47
N ALA A 218 -3.51 -13.99 -15.19
CA ALA A 218 -2.71 -13.30 -16.21
C ALA A 218 -2.17 -14.26 -17.29
N LEU A 219 -1.75 -15.47 -16.92
CA LEU A 219 -1.34 -16.50 -17.88
C LEU A 219 -2.52 -16.95 -18.74
N PHE A 220 -3.69 -17.11 -18.13
CA PHE A 220 -4.91 -17.49 -18.83
C PHE A 220 -5.38 -16.38 -19.77
N PHE A 221 -5.28 -15.11 -19.38
CA PHE A 221 -5.52 -13.98 -20.26
C PHE A 221 -4.58 -14.00 -21.48
N ALA A 222 -3.27 -14.22 -21.27
CA ALA A 222 -2.32 -14.34 -22.37
C ALA A 222 -2.64 -15.52 -23.29
N LEU A 223 -3.08 -16.66 -22.73
CA LEU A 223 -3.57 -17.81 -23.50
C LEU A 223 -4.79 -17.43 -24.34
N THR A 224 -5.80 -16.77 -23.76
CA THR A 224 -7.01 -16.33 -24.47
C THR A 224 -6.67 -15.37 -25.61
N VAL A 225 -5.75 -14.42 -25.38
CA VAL A 225 -5.26 -13.51 -26.44
C VAL A 225 -4.53 -14.29 -27.54
N ALA A 226 -3.63 -15.21 -27.19
CA ALA A 226 -2.93 -16.03 -28.17
C ALA A 226 -3.91 -16.93 -28.97
N TRP A 227 -4.98 -17.40 -28.32
CA TRP A 227 -6.02 -18.20 -28.95
C TRP A 227 -6.87 -17.41 -29.93
N SER A 228 -7.04 -16.09 -29.72
CA SER A 228 -7.83 -15.23 -30.60
C SER A 228 -7.31 -15.16 -32.05
N PHE A 229 -6.06 -15.56 -32.29
CA PHE A 229 -5.47 -15.66 -33.64
C PHE A 229 -5.89 -16.92 -34.40
N ARG A 230 -6.65 -17.83 -33.80
CA ARG A 230 -7.12 -19.08 -34.43
C ARG A 230 -8.46 -18.86 -35.11
N SER A 231 -8.58 -19.23 -36.38
CA SER A 231 -9.78 -18.95 -37.21
C SER A 231 -10.68 -20.17 -37.49
N SER A 232 -10.28 -21.38 -37.09
CA SER A 232 -11.11 -22.57 -37.30
C SER A 232 -12.40 -22.50 -36.49
N VAL A 233 -13.50 -23.05 -37.01
CA VAL A 233 -14.82 -23.06 -36.34
C VAL A 233 -14.74 -23.61 -34.91
N GLN A 234 -14.02 -24.72 -34.71
CA GLN A 234 -13.81 -25.29 -33.39
C GLN A 234 -13.08 -24.33 -32.45
N ALA A 235 -12.02 -23.68 -32.94
CA ALA A 235 -11.27 -22.70 -32.15
C ALA A 235 -12.10 -21.46 -31.77
N LEU A 236 -13.05 -21.05 -32.62
CA LEU A 236 -13.98 -19.96 -32.28
C LEU A 236 -14.89 -20.37 -31.11
N ALA A 237 -15.43 -21.59 -31.12
CA ALA A 237 -16.23 -22.11 -30.00
C ALA A 237 -15.40 -22.27 -28.71
N ASP A 238 -14.20 -22.82 -28.81
CA ASP A 238 -13.26 -22.92 -27.70
C ASP A 238 -12.88 -21.52 -27.16
N GLY A 239 -12.80 -20.53 -28.04
CA GLY A 239 -12.55 -19.13 -27.69
C GLY A 239 -13.63 -18.55 -26.76
N VAL A 240 -14.91 -18.81 -27.04
CA VAL A 240 -16.02 -18.39 -26.15
C VAL A 240 -15.86 -18.99 -24.75
N PHE A 241 -15.51 -20.27 -24.67
CA PHE A 241 -15.26 -20.92 -23.39
C PHE A 241 -14.06 -20.31 -22.65
N LEU A 242 -12.96 -20.02 -23.36
CA LEU A 242 -11.80 -19.34 -22.78
C LEU A 242 -12.14 -17.93 -22.27
N HIS A 243 -12.99 -17.17 -22.97
CA HIS A 243 -13.47 -15.88 -22.48
C HIS A 243 -14.27 -16.04 -21.18
N ALA A 244 -15.22 -16.98 -21.12
CA ALA A 244 -15.99 -17.26 -19.91
C ALA A 244 -15.09 -17.62 -18.71
N VAL A 245 -14.07 -18.47 -18.91
CA VAL A 245 -13.12 -18.83 -17.84
C VAL A 245 -12.23 -17.64 -17.46
N SER A 246 -11.82 -16.82 -18.42
CA SER A 246 -11.04 -15.59 -18.17
C SER A 246 -11.82 -14.61 -17.29
N ASP A 247 -13.12 -14.44 -17.58
CA ASP A 247 -14.01 -13.56 -16.81
C ASP A 247 -14.24 -14.09 -15.38
N LEU A 248 -14.38 -15.41 -15.21
CA LEU A 248 -14.47 -16.03 -13.88
C LEU A 248 -13.17 -15.84 -13.07
N LEU A 249 -12.01 -15.98 -13.72
CA LEU A 249 -10.71 -15.73 -13.08
C LEU A 249 -10.57 -14.25 -12.69
N ALA A 250 -10.96 -13.33 -13.57
CA ALA A 250 -10.96 -11.90 -13.30
C ALA A 250 -11.87 -11.55 -12.11
N ALA A 251 -13.07 -12.14 -12.04
CA ALA A 251 -13.95 -12.01 -10.90
C ALA A 251 -13.30 -12.52 -9.60
N GLY A 252 -12.69 -13.72 -9.65
CA GLY A 252 -11.96 -14.29 -8.54
C GLY A 252 -10.82 -13.40 -8.04
N VAL A 253 -10.03 -12.85 -8.95
CA VAL A 253 -8.96 -11.90 -8.65
C VAL A 253 -9.52 -10.64 -8.00
N ALA A 254 -10.57 -10.03 -8.55
CA ALA A 254 -11.16 -8.80 -7.99
C ALA A 254 -11.67 -9.02 -6.56
N LEU A 255 -12.43 -10.09 -6.33
CA LEU A 255 -13.01 -10.40 -5.02
C LEU A 255 -11.95 -10.76 -3.98
N THR A 256 -10.96 -11.57 -4.36
CA THR A 256 -9.85 -11.93 -3.46
C THR A 256 -8.95 -10.74 -3.18
N THR A 257 -8.73 -9.84 -4.14
CA THR A 257 -8.03 -8.56 -3.93
C THR A 257 -8.78 -7.71 -2.90
N ALA A 258 -10.11 -7.65 -2.96
CA ALA A 258 -10.90 -6.92 -1.97
C ALA A 258 -10.73 -7.48 -0.54
N VAL A 259 -10.59 -8.82 -0.42
CA VAL A 259 -10.29 -9.48 0.86
C VAL A 259 -8.89 -9.10 1.36
N VAL A 260 -7.87 -9.11 0.48
CA VAL A 260 -6.50 -8.69 0.80
C VAL A 260 -6.45 -7.22 1.24
N VAL A 261 -7.11 -6.33 0.51
CA VAL A 261 -7.22 -4.89 0.84
C VAL A 261 -7.80 -4.71 2.25
N ARG A 262 -8.92 -5.38 2.55
CA ARG A 262 -9.54 -5.34 3.88
C ARG A 262 -8.60 -5.88 4.94
N ARG A 263 -7.98 -7.04 4.72
CA ARG A 263 -7.06 -7.66 5.67
C ARG A 263 -5.87 -6.75 5.98
N LEU A 264 -5.18 -6.24 4.97
CA LEU A 264 -4.01 -5.39 5.18
C LEU A 264 -4.39 -4.04 5.81
N THR A 265 -5.55 -3.47 5.44
CA THR A 265 -6.07 -2.28 6.10
C THR A 265 -6.34 -2.52 7.58
N THR A 266 -6.92 -3.67 7.95
CA THR A 266 -7.14 -4.00 9.37
C THR A 266 -5.86 -4.15 10.18
N LEU A 267 -4.75 -4.60 9.57
CA LEU A 267 -3.46 -4.66 10.25
C LEU A 267 -2.85 -3.27 10.52
N LEU A 268 -3.22 -2.27 9.70
CA LEU A 268 -2.74 -0.90 9.83
C LEU A 268 -3.55 -0.07 10.85
N LEU A 269 -4.72 -0.56 11.26
CA LEU A 269 -5.54 0.13 12.26
C LEU A 269 -4.83 0.13 13.62
N PRO A 270 -4.87 1.25 14.38
CA PRO A 270 -4.48 1.25 15.78
C PRO A 270 -5.27 0.15 16.51
N LEU A 271 -4.57 -0.74 17.21
CA LEU A 271 -5.22 -1.74 18.05
C LEU A 271 -6.05 -1.01 19.10
N ASP A 272 -7.37 -1.17 19.05
CA ASP A 272 -8.25 -0.64 20.09
C ASP A 272 -7.95 -1.39 21.39
N PRO A 273 -7.42 -0.73 22.44
CA PRO A 273 -7.10 -1.38 23.70
C PRO A 273 -8.32 -2.00 24.38
N ALA A 274 -9.54 -1.58 24.04
CA ALA A 274 -10.78 -2.20 24.52
C ALA A 274 -11.10 -3.53 23.82
N SER A 275 -10.63 -3.71 22.58
CA SER A 275 -10.79 -4.95 21.80
C SER A 275 -9.77 -6.03 22.15
N LEU A 276 -8.67 -5.65 22.81
CA LEU A 276 -7.69 -6.59 23.32
C LEU A 276 -8.32 -7.35 24.50
N ARG A 277 -8.68 -8.62 24.30
CA ARG A 277 -8.83 -9.56 25.42
C ARG A 277 -7.51 -9.53 26.17
N ARG A 278 -7.47 -8.85 27.32
CA ARG A 278 -6.30 -8.80 28.19
C ARG A 278 -5.87 -10.23 28.44
N MET A 279 -4.77 -10.64 27.81
CA MET A 279 -4.18 -11.93 28.09
C MET A 279 -3.68 -11.86 29.52
N ARG A 280 -4.39 -12.52 30.43
CA ARG A 280 -3.95 -12.67 31.81
C ARG A 280 -2.82 -13.70 31.78
N VAL A 281 -1.62 -13.31 32.20
CA VAL A 281 -0.53 -14.25 32.42
C VAL A 281 -0.98 -15.19 33.54
N VAL A 282 -1.31 -16.44 33.18
CA VAL A 282 -1.80 -17.47 34.14
C VAL A 282 -0.63 -18.11 34.89
N GLY A 283 0.58 -18.07 34.32
CA GLY A 283 1.79 -18.53 35.00
C GLY A 283 3.02 -18.38 34.11
N VAL A 284 4.18 -18.16 34.75
CA VAL A 284 5.49 -18.15 34.10
C VAL A 284 6.22 -19.42 34.52
N LYS A 285 6.56 -20.30 33.57
CA LYS A 285 7.34 -21.52 33.84
C LYS A 285 8.83 -21.20 33.82
N GLY A 286 9.57 -21.67 34.82
CA GLY A 286 11.02 -21.50 34.89
C GLY A 286 11.50 -20.12 35.36
N ALA A 287 10.61 -19.31 35.94
CA ALA A 287 11.04 -18.10 36.63
C ALA A 287 11.79 -18.47 37.93
N PRO A 288 12.92 -17.81 38.26
CA PRO A 288 13.53 -17.95 39.58
C PRO A 288 12.52 -17.58 40.66
N ALA A 289 12.61 -18.24 41.83
CA ALA A 289 11.72 -17.97 42.94
C ALA A 289 11.75 -16.47 43.25
N PRO A 290 10.58 -15.77 43.24
CA PRO A 290 10.56 -14.35 43.48
C PRO A 290 11.09 -14.07 44.90
N GLU A 291 11.96 -13.07 45.03
CA GLU A 291 12.42 -12.62 46.34
C GLU A 291 11.19 -12.17 47.15
N LEU A 292 10.88 -12.91 48.21
CA LEU A 292 9.78 -12.59 49.11
C LEU A 292 10.11 -11.24 49.75
N ARG A 293 9.34 -10.21 49.40
CA ARG A 293 9.49 -8.88 49.98
C ARG A 293 9.24 -9.00 51.48
N ALA A 294 10.27 -8.77 52.29
CA ALA A 294 10.20 -8.90 53.76
C ALA A 294 9.20 -7.93 54.41
N ILE A 295 8.85 -6.85 53.70
CA ILE A 295 7.96 -5.81 54.19
C ILE A 295 6.74 -5.74 53.27
N ARG A 296 5.57 -6.00 53.87
CA ARG A 296 4.27 -5.79 53.23
C ARG A 296 3.95 -4.29 53.25
N ALA A 297 3.59 -3.73 52.09
CA ALA A 297 3.11 -2.36 52.01
C ALA A 297 1.77 -2.23 52.77
N SER A 298 1.64 -1.20 53.61
CA SER A 298 0.41 -0.93 54.35
C SER A 298 -0.74 -0.70 53.37
N GLY A 299 -1.79 -1.54 53.44
CA GLY A 299 -3.02 -1.38 52.65
C GLY A 299 -3.31 -2.49 51.61
N SER A 300 -2.53 -3.57 51.54
CA SER A 300 -2.91 -4.71 50.68
C SER A 300 -4.13 -5.45 51.27
N PRO A 301 -5.20 -5.72 50.48
CA PRO A 301 -6.34 -6.50 50.95
C PRO A 301 -5.90 -7.91 51.38
N ARG A 302 -6.54 -8.42 52.44
CA ARG A 302 -6.29 -9.76 53.00
C ARG A 302 -6.71 -10.86 52.04
#